data_AF-A0A521WMV3-F1
#
_entry.id   AF-A0A521WMV3-F1
#
_cell.length_a   1.000
_cell.length_b   1.000
_cell.length_c   1.000
_cell.angle_alpha   90.00
_cell.angle_beta   90.00
_cell.angle_gamma   90.00
#
_symmetry.space_group_name_H-M   'P 1'
#
loop_
_entity.id
_entity.type
_entity.pdbx_description
1 polymer ?
#
loop_
_entity_poly.entity_id
_entity_poly.type
_entity_poly.pdbx_seq_one_letter_code
_entity_poly.pdbx_strand_id
1 'polypeptide(L)'
;MAKTDSIVSFEKVSFEYGHNKPILDEADFVIRRGTKITVMGQNGAGKSTIFQLITKGLAPSGGKVNLMNGLTIAISRQVIPRPDLELTVRDFFQKCFKEKVYDIDPRIDEVLEAVNLRDHEKMHERIVKSFSGGQQARLLLASALIQNPDLLLLDEPTNNLDKAGIEHLTQFLVNYPKSVVVISHDADFLNAFSDGVLYLDIHTRKVEQYSGNYFDVVKEISARIEKENRKNAQLAKEIQENKDKANFFAQKGGQMRLVAKRMREKAEELEEEKVDVRKEDRTIKPFTIPNQNDLVGELVKIFSYTVLGKNHKPVSRKASLSLKKGSHLLLRGPNGIGKSTLLESIARGDAKGVTIAPGVKTGYYRQDFSTLNFDETVLKSLMTAAGGFDQERVRAVASGFLITSDVIDTKIGSLSEGQKGLVAFARLVLEAPGFLILDEPTNHINFRHLPLIAQALSEYKGAMILVSHVPEFVEQIRIDETLDLEK
;
A
#
# COMPACT_ATOMS: atom_id res chain seq x y z
N MET A 1 14.94 25.95 -29.37
CA MET A 1 15.68 25.94 -28.08
C MET A 1 14.65 25.58 -27.00
N ALA A 2 14.74 24.54 -26.19
CA ALA A 2 15.86 23.76 -25.68
C ALA A 2 15.52 22.26 -25.64
N LYS A 3 16.33 21.44 -26.31
CA LYS A 3 16.31 19.95 -26.20
C LYS A 3 17.25 19.47 -25.08
N THR A 4 17.78 20.39 -24.27
CA THR A 4 19.03 20.21 -23.52
C THR A 4 18.89 20.01 -22.01
N ASP A 5 17.67 19.92 -21.47
CA ASP A 5 17.45 19.83 -20.02
C ASP A 5 16.84 18.49 -19.55
N SER A 6 16.60 17.54 -20.46
CA SER A 6 16.19 16.18 -20.09
C SER A 6 17.40 15.37 -19.61
N ILE A 7 17.25 14.74 -18.44
CA ILE A 7 18.26 13.82 -17.89
C ILE A 7 17.88 12.35 -18.09
N VAL A 8 16.58 12.06 -18.17
CA VAL A 8 16.03 10.73 -18.49
C VAL A 8 14.84 10.93 -19.43
N SER A 9 14.76 10.12 -20.49
CA SER A 9 13.56 10.00 -21.31
C SER A 9 13.18 8.55 -21.54
N PHE A 10 11.89 8.26 -21.41
CA PHE A 10 11.27 7.01 -21.82
C PHE A 10 10.54 7.28 -23.12
N GLU A 11 10.87 6.50 -24.16
CA GLU A 11 10.26 6.58 -25.49
C GLU A 11 9.60 5.24 -25.81
N LYS A 12 8.27 5.19 -25.66
CA LYS A 12 7.40 4.02 -25.86
C LYS A 12 7.92 2.76 -25.18
N VAL A 13 8.34 2.89 -23.93
CA VAL A 13 8.99 1.80 -23.20
C VAL A 13 7.96 0.77 -22.74
N SER A 14 8.12 -0.46 -23.19
CA SER A 14 7.34 -1.61 -22.71
C SER A 14 8.23 -2.58 -21.95
N PHE A 15 7.68 -3.23 -20.93
CA PHE A 15 8.40 -4.22 -20.14
C PHE A 15 7.49 -5.33 -19.62
N GLU A 16 7.98 -6.57 -19.62
CA GLU A 16 7.28 -7.75 -19.10
C GLU A 16 8.19 -8.66 -18.26
N TYR A 17 7.67 -9.22 -17.17
CA TYR A 17 8.38 -10.23 -16.36
C TYR A 17 8.11 -11.65 -16.88
N GLY A 18 8.96 -12.13 -17.78
CA GLY A 18 8.76 -13.44 -18.43
C GLY A 18 7.52 -13.45 -19.33
N HIS A 19 7.14 -14.62 -19.84
CA HIS A 19 6.02 -14.73 -20.77
C HIS A 19 4.68 -14.38 -20.08
N ASN A 20 3.92 -13.47 -20.69
CA ASN A 20 2.55 -13.06 -20.31
C ASN A 20 2.41 -12.31 -18.97
N LYS A 21 3.45 -11.61 -18.50
CA LYS A 21 3.32 -10.64 -17.38
C LYS A 21 3.80 -9.25 -17.77
N PRO A 22 3.13 -8.57 -18.71
CA PRO A 22 3.39 -7.17 -19.01
C PRO A 22 3.15 -6.29 -17.78
N ILE A 23 4.08 -5.36 -17.57
CA ILE A 23 4.11 -4.39 -16.46
C ILE A 23 4.00 -2.96 -16.97
N LEU A 24 4.75 -2.64 -18.04
CA LEU A 24 4.70 -1.35 -18.72
C LEU A 24 4.32 -1.55 -20.18
N ASP A 25 3.47 -0.69 -20.69
CA ASP A 25 3.02 -0.67 -22.08
C ASP A 25 3.17 0.73 -22.67
N GLU A 26 4.09 0.88 -23.62
CA GLU A 26 4.40 2.11 -24.33
C GLU A 26 4.53 3.34 -23.41
N ALA A 27 5.27 3.20 -22.30
CA ALA A 27 5.49 4.30 -21.37
C ALA A 27 6.31 5.42 -22.00
N ASP A 28 5.77 6.65 -21.96
CA ASP A 28 6.37 7.86 -22.51
C ASP A 28 6.39 8.97 -21.46
N PHE A 29 7.59 9.36 -21.00
CA PHE A 29 7.75 10.47 -20.06
C PHE A 29 9.18 11.01 -20.06
N VAL A 30 9.35 12.20 -19.49
CA VAL A 30 10.65 12.87 -19.40
C VAL A 30 10.90 13.38 -17.99
N ILE A 31 12.10 13.09 -17.45
CA ILE A 31 12.60 13.72 -16.23
C ILE A 31 13.61 14.80 -16.62
N ARG A 32 13.41 16.01 -16.10
CA ARG A 32 14.26 17.16 -16.37
C ARG A 32 15.26 17.37 -15.22
N ARG A 33 16.31 18.14 -15.50
CA ARG A 33 17.29 18.54 -14.49
C ARG A 33 16.62 19.41 -13.43
N GLY A 34 16.92 19.15 -12.15
CA GLY A 34 16.43 19.90 -11.00
C GLY A 34 14.98 19.62 -10.60
N THR A 35 14.23 18.78 -11.34
CA THR A 35 12.84 18.47 -11.01
C THR A 35 12.73 17.37 -9.97
N LYS A 36 11.75 17.48 -9.08
CA LYS A 36 11.38 16.46 -8.11
C LYS A 36 10.08 15.81 -8.56
N ILE A 37 10.18 14.54 -8.94
CA ILE A 37 9.07 13.79 -9.53
C ILE A 37 8.64 12.69 -8.58
N THR A 38 7.34 12.57 -8.37
CA THR A 38 6.75 11.48 -7.60
C THR A 38 6.28 10.38 -8.53
N VAL A 39 6.49 9.13 -8.15
CA VAL A 39 5.97 7.95 -8.86
C VAL A 39 4.83 7.37 -8.05
N MET A 40 3.62 7.48 -8.57
CA MET A 40 2.39 7.05 -7.94
C MET A 40 1.81 5.84 -8.69
N GLY A 41 1.21 4.90 -7.96
CA GLY A 41 0.53 3.76 -8.56
C GLY A 41 0.28 2.66 -7.54
N GLN A 42 -0.62 1.72 -7.86
CA GLN A 42 -0.90 0.58 -6.99
C GLN A 42 0.33 -0.33 -6.83
N ASN A 43 0.32 -1.22 -5.84
CA ASN A 43 1.35 -2.26 -5.72
C ASN A 43 1.28 -3.18 -6.94
N GLY A 44 2.43 -3.50 -7.51
CA GLY A 44 2.51 -4.27 -8.75
C GLY A 44 2.33 -3.44 -10.04
N ALA A 45 2.07 -2.13 -9.96
CA ALA A 45 1.96 -1.27 -11.14
C ALA A 45 3.28 -1.03 -11.88
N GLY A 46 4.42 -1.43 -11.31
CA GLY A 46 5.74 -1.27 -11.95
C GLY A 46 6.60 -0.11 -11.43
N LYS A 47 6.27 0.47 -10.26
CA LYS A 47 7.03 1.61 -9.67
C LYS A 47 8.53 1.30 -9.54
N SER A 48 8.89 0.21 -8.86
CA SER A 48 10.28 -0.22 -8.73
C SER A 48 10.87 -0.74 -10.05
N THR A 49 10.04 -1.21 -10.99
CA THR A 49 10.47 -1.58 -12.35
C THR A 49 11.00 -0.37 -13.12
N ILE A 50 10.37 0.81 -12.99
CA ILE A 50 10.89 2.06 -13.56
C ILE A 50 12.29 2.35 -13.03
N PHE A 51 12.52 2.21 -11.73
CA PHE A 51 13.85 2.42 -11.14
C PHE A 51 14.89 1.44 -11.70
N GLN A 52 14.52 0.17 -11.86
CA GLN A 52 15.40 -0.86 -12.44
C GLN A 52 15.72 -0.58 -13.92
N LEU A 53 14.78 -0.03 -14.69
CA LEU A 53 15.01 0.40 -16.07
C LEU A 53 15.93 1.63 -16.14
N ILE A 54 15.71 2.63 -15.27
CA ILE A 54 16.58 3.83 -15.19
C ILE A 54 18.01 3.45 -14.79
N THR A 55 18.16 2.55 -13.83
CA THR A 55 19.48 2.08 -13.35
C THR A 55 20.11 1.03 -14.25
N LYS A 56 19.47 0.65 -15.37
CA LYS A 56 19.91 -0.40 -16.31
C LYS A 56 20.06 -1.79 -15.67
N GLY A 57 19.41 -2.04 -14.53
CA GLY A 57 19.29 -3.38 -13.93
C GLY A 57 18.33 -4.28 -14.71
N LEU A 58 17.40 -3.68 -15.47
CA LEU A 58 16.54 -4.34 -16.44
C LEU A 58 16.69 -3.70 -17.82
N ALA A 59 16.48 -4.50 -18.86
CA ALA A 59 16.36 -4.03 -20.24
C ALA A 59 14.88 -3.93 -20.62
N PRO A 60 14.47 -2.88 -21.35
CA PRO A 60 13.10 -2.78 -21.85
C PRO A 60 12.83 -3.88 -22.89
N SER A 61 11.62 -4.43 -22.89
CA SER A 61 11.15 -5.39 -23.90
C SER A 61 10.81 -4.70 -25.22
N GLY A 62 10.45 -3.41 -25.16
CA GLY A 62 10.19 -2.55 -26.32
C GLY A 62 10.46 -1.08 -25.98
N GLY A 63 10.65 -0.25 -27.00
CA GLY A 63 10.98 1.17 -26.82
C GLY A 63 12.43 1.42 -26.37
N LYS A 64 12.70 2.62 -25.87
CA LYS A 64 14.05 3.04 -25.44
C LYS A 64 14.03 3.90 -24.18
N VAL A 65 14.98 3.63 -23.29
CA VAL A 65 15.29 4.48 -22.14
C VAL A 65 16.59 5.22 -22.43
N ASN A 66 16.51 6.53 -22.61
CA ASN A 66 17.69 7.37 -22.83
C ASN A 66 18.08 8.06 -21.53
N LEU A 67 19.37 8.01 -21.21
CA LEU A 67 19.96 8.73 -20.08
C LEU A 67 20.96 9.75 -20.63
N MET A 68 21.03 10.91 -20.00
CA MET A 68 22.07 11.90 -20.32
C MET A 68 23.47 11.30 -20.10
N ASN A 69 24.39 11.58 -21.02
CA ASN A 69 25.77 11.11 -20.91
C ASN A 69 26.44 11.64 -19.63
N GLY A 70 27.08 10.74 -18.88
CA GLY A 70 27.75 11.09 -17.61
C GLY A 70 26.81 11.27 -16.42
N LEU A 71 25.51 11.01 -16.55
CA LEU A 71 24.56 11.12 -15.45
C LEU A 71 24.92 10.18 -14.30
N THR A 72 25.17 10.74 -13.13
CA THR A 72 25.36 9.97 -11.89
C THR A 72 24.01 9.68 -11.23
N ILE A 73 23.75 8.42 -10.93
CA ILE A 73 22.47 7.97 -10.35
C ILE A 73 22.77 7.21 -9.06
N ALA A 74 22.10 7.56 -7.97
CA ALA A 74 22.10 6.76 -6.75
C ALA A 74 20.67 6.34 -6.39
N ILE A 75 20.55 5.11 -5.88
CA ILE A 75 19.29 4.54 -5.41
C ILE A 75 19.42 4.19 -3.92
N SER A 76 18.44 4.63 -3.13
CA SER A 76 18.33 4.18 -1.73
C SER A 76 17.91 2.71 -1.71
N ARG A 77 18.71 1.84 -1.09
CA ARG A 77 18.33 0.44 -0.89
C ARG A 77 17.40 0.32 0.30
N GLN A 78 16.54 -0.71 0.30
CA GLN A 78 15.64 -0.98 1.41
C GLN A 78 16.31 -1.71 2.58
N VAL A 79 17.37 -2.48 2.34
CA VAL A 79 18.04 -3.31 3.35
C VAL A 79 19.56 -3.25 3.18
N ILE A 80 20.29 -3.15 4.30
CA ILE A 80 21.75 -3.25 4.33
C ILE A 80 22.14 -4.72 4.11
N PRO A 81 22.98 -5.05 3.11
CA PRO A 81 23.46 -6.40 2.90
C PRO A 81 24.13 -6.96 4.16
N ARG A 82 23.91 -8.25 4.47
CA ARG A 82 24.49 -8.90 5.67
C ARG A 82 26.00 -8.68 5.83
N PRO A 83 26.83 -8.76 4.77
CA PRO A 83 28.26 -8.51 4.89
C PRO A 83 28.60 -7.06 5.28
N ASP A 84 27.72 -6.10 4.96
CA ASP A 84 27.94 -4.68 5.21
C ASP A 84 27.55 -4.29 6.64
N LEU A 85 26.79 -5.12 7.35
CA LEU A 85 26.42 -4.89 8.75
C LEU A 85 27.64 -4.93 9.69
N GLU A 86 28.65 -5.73 9.37
CA GLU A 86 29.85 -5.87 10.21
C GLU A 86 30.88 -4.76 9.95
N LEU A 87 30.63 -3.85 9.01
CA LEU A 87 31.51 -2.72 8.70
C LEU A 87 31.38 -1.60 9.73
N THR A 88 32.45 -0.81 9.85
CA THR A 88 32.34 0.52 10.45
C THR A 88 31.51 1.44 9.57
N VAL A 89 30.92 2.49 10.14
CA VAL A 89 30.21 3.51 9.36
C VAL A 89 31.11 4.10 8.27
N ARG A 90 32.38 4.38 8.58
CA ARG A 90 33.35 4.86 7.59
C ARG A 90 33.54 3.89 6.43
N ASP A 91 33.77 2.60 6.72
CA ASP A 91 33.98 1.59 5.68
C ASP A 91 32.72 1.35 4.86
N PHE A 92 31.55 1.40 5.50
CA PHE A 92 30.25 1.31 4.82
C PHE A 92 30.07 2.44 3.80
N PHE A 93 30.34 3.69 4.18
CA PHE A 93 30.25 4.83 3.27
C PHE A 93 31.37 4.84 2.22
N GLN A 94 32.58 4.37 2.55
CA GLN A 94 33.68 4.28 1.58
C GLN A 94 33.36 3.29 0.44
N LYS A 95 32.57 2.23 0.70
CA LYS A 95 32.08 1.32 -0.34
C LYS A 95 31.15 1.97 -1.37
N CYS A 96 30.57 3.14 -1.06
CA CYS A 96 29.75 3.88 -2.02
C CYS A 96 30.59 4.52 -3.15
N PHE A 97 31.91 4.59 -2.99
CA PHE A 97 32.83 5.19 -3.96
C PHE A 97 33.75 4.14 -4.56
N LYS A 98 34.06 4.28 -5.85
CA LYS A 98 35.03 3.42 -6.54
C LYS A 98 36.47 3.70 -6.11
N GLU A 99 36.74 4.95 -5.75
CA GLU A 99 38.06 5.43 -5.35
C GLU A 99 38.04 5.86 -3.88
N LYS A 100 39.23 5.89 -3.27
CA LYS A 100 39.37 6.31 -1.87
C LYS A 100 39.04 7.79 -1.74
N VAL A 101 38.13 8.12 -0.83
CA VAL A 101 37.73 9.51 -0.55
C VAL A 101 38.45 9.94 0.72
N TYR A 102 39.38 10.90 0.59
CA TYR A 102 40.23 11.34 1.70
C TYR A 102 39.48 12.28 2.66
N ASP A 103 38.47 12.99 2.17
CA ASP A 103 37.58 13.89 2.92
C ASP A 103 36.24 13.22 3.28
N ILE A 104 36.22 11.88 3.49
CA ILE A 104 34.98 11.14 3.68
C ILE A 104 34.27 11.47 5.00
N ASP A 105 35.03 11.67 6.08
CA ASP A 105 34.47 11.91 7.41
C ASP A 105 33.58 13.18 7.46
N PRO A 106 34.02 14.36 6.94
CA PRO A 106 33.12 15.52 6.80
C PRO A 106 31.87 15.27 5.96
N ARG A 107 31.99 14.50 4.88
CA ARG A 107 30.83 14.15 4.02
C ARG A 107 29.85 13.24 4.74
N ILE A 108 30.36 12.30 5.54
CA ILE A 108 29.55 11.43 6.40
C ILE A 108 28.76 12.31 7.37
N ASP A 109 29.42 13.26 8.04
CA ASP A 109 28.76 14.13 9.01
C ASP A 109 27.62 14.95 8.37
N GLU A 110 27.84 15.51 7.18
CA GLU A 110 26.81 16.25 6.43
C GLU A 110 25.59 15.37 6.09
N VAL A 111 25.79 14.16 5.58
CA VAL A 111 24.67 13.27 5.22
C VAL A 111 23.98 12.68 6.43
N LEU A 112 24.70 12.42 7.52
CA LEU A 112 24.12 11.96 8.78
C LEU A 112 23.25 13.04 9.43
N GLU A 113 23.66 14.30 9.31
CA GLU A 113 22.84 15.45 9.70
C GLU A 113 21.55 15.53 8.88
N ALA A 114 21.64 15.37 7.55
CA ALA A 114 20.48 15.41 6.66
C ALA A 114 19.42 14.35 7.02
N VAL A 115 19.83 13.17 7.51
CA VAL A 115 18.92 12.09 7.92
C VAL A 115 18.60 12.08 9.43
N ASN A 116 18.98 13.14 10.16
CA ASN A 116 18.79 13.26 11.61
C ASN A 116 19.36 12.06 12.39
N LEU A 117 20.58 11.64 12.06
CA LEU A 117 21.31 10.61 12.78
C LEU A 117 22.54 11.22 13.46
N ARG A 118 22.30 12.14 14.40
CA ARG A 118 23.35 12.71 15.25
C ARG A 118 23.53 11.87 16.52
N ASP A 119 24.76 11.50 16.82
CA ASP A 119 25.16 10.98 18.14
C ASP A 119 26.59 11.47 18.44
N HIS A 120 26.90 11.72 19.71
CA HIS A 120 28.17 12.32 20.12
C HIS A 120 29.30 11.28 20.22
N GLU A 121 30.45 11.66 19.63
CA GLU A 121 31.76 11.00 19.64
C GLU A 121 31.84 9.60 19.01
N LYS A 122 32.64 9.49 17.94
CA LYS A 122 33.05 8.24 17.24
C LYS A 122 31.99 7.52 16.40
N MET A 123 31.03 8.25 15.81
CA MET A 123 30.07 7.66 14.85
C MET A 123 30.76 6.91 13.71
N HIS A 124 31.88 7.43 13.19
CA HIS A 124 32.57 6.84 12.04
C HIS A 124 33.13 5.43 12.30
N GLU A 125 33.53 5.15 13.54
CA GLU A 125 34.12 3.86 13.96
C GLU A 125 33.07 2.86 14.43
N ARG A 126 31.82 3.30 14.63
CA ARG A 126 30.74 2.45 15.12
C ARG A 126 30.37 1.40 14.06
N ILE A 127 30.06 0.18 14.50
CA ILE A 127 29.65 -0.92 13.61
C ILE A 127 28.19 -0.74 13.19
N VAL A 128 27.89 -0.89 11.90
CA VAL A 128 26.54 -0.72 11.32
C VAL A 128 25.48 -1.63 11.98
N LYS A 129 25.85 -2.86 12.34
CA LYS A 129 24.98 -3.82 13.05
C LYS A 129 24.51 -3.33 14.42
N SER A 130 25.25 -2.41 15.06
CA SER A 130 24.90 -1.88 16.38
C SER A 130 23.80 -0.80 16.35
N PHE A 131 23.42 -0.33 15.16
CA PHE A 131 22.33 0.62 14.98
C PHE A 131 20.97 -0.10 15.01
N SER A 132 19.94 0.58 15.47
CA SER A 132 18.56 0.06 15.38
C SER A 132 18.09 -0.06 13.93
N GLY A 133 17.03 -0.82 13.65
CA GLY A 133 16.50 -0.93 12.29
C GLY A 133 16.14 0.42 11.64
N GLY A 134 15.55 1.35 12.41
CA GLY A 134 15.26 2.71 11.93
C GLY A 134 16.53 3.54 11.68
N GLN A 135 17.56 3.38 12.52
CA GLN A 135 18.85 4.03 12.27
C GLN A 135 19.58 3.43 11.07
N GLN A 136 19.46 2.12 10.83
CA GLN A 136 20.00 1.46 9.64
C GLN A 136 19.29 1.94 8.36
N ALA A 137 17.97 2.18 8.41
CA ALA A 137 17.24 2.81 7.31
C ALA A 137 17.75 4.22 6.99
N ARG A 138 18.05 5.02 8.03
CA ARG A 138 18.69 6.35 7.86
C ARG A 138 20.09 6.24 7.25
N LEU A 139 20.90 5.26 7.66
CA LEU A 139 22.22 5.00 7.07
C LEU A 139 22.12 4.63 5.58
N LEU A 140 21.12 3.83 5.19
CA LEU A 140 20.88 3.48 3.78
C LEU A 140 20.56 4.71 2.94
N LEU A 141 19.69 5.58 3.43
CA LEU A 141 19.36 6.82 2.77
C LEU A 141 20.59 7.73 2.64
N ALA A 142 21.33 7.92 3.73
CA ALA A 142 22.57 8.68 3.73
C ALA A 142 23.61 8.11 2.75
N SER A 143 23.66 6.78 2.58
CA SER A 143 24.59 6.12 1.65
C SER A 143 24.30 6.43 0.17
N ALA A 144 23.03 6.75 -0.16
CA ALA A 144 22.66 7.25 -1.48
C ALA A 144 23.03 8.73 -1.62
N LEU A 145 22.83 9.52 -0.57
CA LEU A 145 23.10 10.98 -0.55
C LEU A 145 24.58 11.31 -0.65
N ILE A 146 25.46 10.54 0.01
CA ILE A 146 26.90 10.85 0.08
C ILE A 146 27.57 10.83 -1.31
N GLN A 147 26.98 10.10 -2.26
CA GLN A 147 27.46 10.01 -3.63
C GLN A 147 27.21 11.30 -4.42
N ASN A 148 26.40 12.22 -3.90
CA ASN A 148 25.99 13.48 -4.54
C ASN A 148 25.52 13.27 -6.01
N PRO A 149 24.53 12.39 -6.25
CA PRO A 149 24.13 12.01 -7.60
C PRO A 149 23.35 13.12 -8.33
N ASP A 150 23.47 13.18 -9.65
CA ASP A 150 22.64 14.03 -10.52
C ASP A 150 21.16 13.66 -10.48
N LEU A 151 20.88 12.37 -10.26
CA LEU A 151 19.55 11.81 -10.09
C LEU A 151 19.50 10.90 -8.86
N LEU A 152 18.70 11.28 -7.87
CA LEU A 152 18.44 10.47 -6.68
C LEU A 152 17.13 9.69 -6.85
N LEU A 153 17.17 8.37 -6.67
CA LEU A 153 16.00 7.49 -6.70
C LEU A 153 15.70 6.97 -5.29
N LEU A 154 14.52 7.28 -4.77
CA LEU A 154 14.10 6.92 -3.41
C LEU A 154 12.87 6.03 -3.45
N ASP A 155 13.00 4.80 -2.97
CA ASP A 155 11.90 3.83 -2.90
C ASP A 155 11.45 3.66 -1.44
N GLU A 156 10.28 4.22 -1.12
CA GLU A 156 9.69 4.30 0.22
C GLU A 156 10.64 4.84 1.31
N PRO A 157 11.20 6.06 1.14
CA PRO A 157 12.23 6.58 2.04
C PRO A 157 11.69 6.97 3.43
N THR A 158 10.37 7.13 3.58
CA THR A 158 9.71 7.41 4.86
C THR A 158 9.55 6.17 5.73
N ASN A 159 9.72 4.97 5.17
CA ASN A 159 9.59 3.73 5.92
C ASN A 159 10.63 3.67 7.05
N ASN A 160 10.15 3.34 8.25
CA ASN A 160 10.96 3.24 9.47
C ASN A 160 11.57 4.56 9.97
N LEU A 161 11.13 5.71 9.44
CA LEU A 161 11.42 7.03 10.02
C LEU A 161 10.34 7.43 11.03
N ASP A 162 10.74 8.19 12.05
CA ASP A 162 9.83 8.89 12.95
C ASP A 162 9.44 10.24 12.34
N LYS A 163 8.48 10.94 12.96
CA LYS A 163 7.99 12.23 12.46
C LYS A 163 9.11 13.25 12.25
N ALA A 164 10.04 13.35 13.20
CA ALA A 164 11.19 14.25 13.08
C ALA A 164 12.09 13.87 11.91
N GLY A 165 12.38 12.58 11.72
CA GLY A 165 13.18 12.09 10.60
C GLY A 165 12.52 12.38 9.24
N ILE A 166 11.19 12.25 9.15
CA ILE A 166 10.43 12.62 7.94
C ILE A 166 10.56 14.13 7.70
N GLU A 167 10.33 14.98 8.70
CA GLU A 167 10.46 16.45 8.56
C GLU A 167 11.86 16.87 8.08
N HIS A 168 12.92 16.29 8.66
CA HIS A 168 14.31 16.55 8.25
C HIS A 168 14.58 16.11 6.81
N LEU A 169 14.14 14.91 6.43
CA LEU A 169 14.27 14.42 5.06
C LEU A 169 13.50 15.30 4.07
N THR A 170 12.28 15.69 4.40
CA THR A 170 11.47 16.61 3.59
C THR A 170 12.24 17.89 3.34
N GLN A 171 12.76 18.53 4.39
CA GLN A 171 13.50 19.78 4.27
C GLN A 171 14.78 19.63 3.43
N PHE A 172 15.48 18.50 3.57
CA PHE A 172 16.63 18.17 2.73
C PHE A 172 16.22 18.07 1.25
N LEU A 173 15.17 17.31 0.93
CA LEU A 173 14.71 17.13 -0.46
C LEU A 173 14.16 18.43 -1.07
N VAL A 174 13.50 19.27 -0.27
CA VAL A 174 13.08 20.62 -0.69
C VAL A 174 14.31 21.44 -1.10
N ASN A 175 15.40 21.37 -0.34
CA ASN A 175 16.61 22.14 -0.59
C ASN A 175 17.59 21.46 -1.58
N TYR A 176 17.35 20.20 -1.94
CA TYR A 176 18.21 19.46 -2.84
C TYR A 176 18.16 20.07 -4.25
N PRO A 177 19.29 20.55 -4.80
CA PRO A 177 19.29 21.32 -6.05
C PRO A 177 19.24 20.44 -7.31
N LYS A 178 19.42 19.12 -7.17
CA LYS A 178 19.45 18.15 -8.27
C LYS A 178 18.11 17.40 -8.38
N SER A 179 18.01 16.51 -9.36
CA SER A 179 16.75 15.80 -9.63
C SER A 179 16.52 14.66 -8.64
N VAL A 180 15.26 14.46 -8.26
CA VAL A 180 14.83 13.38 -7.38
C VAL A 180 13.63 12.68 -7.98
N VAL A 181 13.59 11.35 -7.91
CA VAL A 181 12.39 10.56 -8.16
C VAL A 181 12.05 9.79 -6.90
N VAL A 182 10.84 9.96 -6.38
CA VAL A 182 10.41 9.38 -5.12
C VAL A 182 9.19 8.48 -5.32
N ILE A 183 9.24 7.29 -4.75
CA ILE A 183 8.07 6.43 -4.52
C ILE A 183 7.77 6.50 -3.02
N SER A 184 6.56 6.88 -2.65
CA SER A 184 6.11 6.83 -1.26
C SER A 184 4.58 6.70 -1.17
N HIS A 185 4.11 6.24 -0.03
CA HIS A 185 2.69 6.31 0.35
C HIS A 185 2.33 7.51 1.23
N ASP A 186 3.30 8.33 1.66
CA ASP A 186 3.06 9.50 2.52
C ASP A 186 2.72 10.74 1.68
N ALA A 187 1.45 11.15 1.72
CA ALA A 187 0.94 12.24 0.88
C ALA A 187 1.50 13.62 1.25
N ASP A 188 1.63 13.93 2.54
CA ASP A 188 2.15 15.21 3.02
C ASP A 188 3.63 15.35 2.67
N PHE A 189 4.38 14.27 2.84
CA PHE A 189 5.79 14.19 2.43
C PHE A 189 5.94 14.48 0.94
N LEU A 190 5.21 13.78 0.08
CA LEU A 190 5.29 13.95 -1.37
C LEU A 190 4.85 15.37 -1.80
N ASN A 191 3.77 15.89 -1.19
CA ASN A 191 3.23 17.19 -1.55
C ASN A 191 4.20 18.34 -1.27
N ALA A 192 5.06 18.22 -0.26
CA ALA A 192 5.97 19.28 0.17
C ALA A 192 7.01 19.68 -0.89
N PHE A 193 7.37 18.78 -1.82
CA PHE A 193 8.45 19.02 -2.78
C PHE A 193 8.17 18.56 -4.21
N SER A 194 7.05 17.89 -4.49
CA SER A 194 6.74 17.38 -5.83
C SER A 194 6.48 18.51 -6.84
N ASP A 195 7.21 18.50 -7.95
CA ASP A 195 6.96 19.35 -9.12
C ASP A 195 6.09 18.65 -10.17
N GLY A 196 5.92 17.33 -10.04
CA GLY A 196 5.09 16.52 -10.92
C GLY A 196 4.94 15.08 -10.44
N VAL A 197 4.01 14.36 -11.05
CA VAL A 197 3.66 12.98 -10.70
C VAL A 197 3.63 12.12 -11.97
N LEU A 198 4.34 11.00 -11.92
CA LEU A 198 4.21 9.88 -12.85
C LEU A 198 3.18 8.92 -12.26
N TYR A 199 1.98 8.92 -12.83
CA TYR A 199 0.91 8.01 -12.46
C TYR A 199 1.00 6.73 -13.28
N LEU A 200 1.27 5.61 -12.60
CA LEU A 200 1.32 4.27 -13.18
C LEU A 200 -0.02 3.62 -12.98
N ASP A 201 -0.65 3.35 -14.11
CA ASP A 201 -1.92 2.66 -14.16
C ASP A 201 -1.69 1.16 -14.31
N ILE A 202 -2.02 0.37 -13.29
CA ILE A 202 -1.78 -1.08 -13.29
C ILE A 202 -2.57 -1.83 -14.38
N HIS A 203 -3.67 -1.25 -14.89
CA HIS A 203 -4.55 -1.93 -15.83
C HIS A 203 -4.21 -1.61 -17.28
N THR A 204 -4.02 -0.32 -17.60
CA THR A 204 -3.54 0.07 -18.93
C THR A 204 -2.05 -0.16 -19.07
N ARG A 205 -1.32 -0.28 -17.95
CA ARG A 205 0.15 -0.37 -17.89
C ARG A 205 0.85 0.85 -18.46
N LYS A 206 0.10 1.93 -18.66
CA LYS A 206 0.59 3.20 -19.15
C LYS A 206 1.10 4.05 -18.00
N VAL A 207 1.98 4.96 -18.36
CA VAL A 207 2.49 5.99 -17.46
C VAL A 207 1.96 7.33 -17.95
N GLU A 208 1.22 8.02 -17.09
CA GLU A 208 0.75 9.38 -17.35
C GLU A 208 1.59 10.36 -16.53
N GLN A 209 2.08 11.42 -17.18
CA GLN A 209 2.88 12.46 -16.52
C GLN A 209 2.04 13.71 -16.28
N TYR A 210 1.94 14.10 -15.02
CA TYR A 210 1.25 15.29 -14.55
C TYR A 210 2.25 16.30 -13.98
N SER A 211 1.92 17.59 -14.08
CA SER A 211 2.72 18.69 -13.51
C SER A 211 1.97 19.33 -12.36
N GLY A 212 2.67 19.69 -11.28
CA GLY A 212 2.08 20.26 -10.08
C GLY A 212 2.41 19.45 -8.82
N ASN A 213 1.98 19.98 -7.68
CA ASN A 213 2.13 19.29 -6.40
C ASN A 213 1.26 18.04 -6.33
N TYR A 214 1.53 17.18 -5.35
CA TYR A 214 0.88 15.88 -5.23
C TYR A 214 -0.65 16.00 -5.07
N PHE A 215 -1.13 16.89 -4.20
CA PHE A 215 -2.57 16.99 -3.93
C PHE A 215 -3.39 17.50 -5.12
N ASP A 216 -2.86 18.47 -5.85
CA ASP A 216 -3.51 19.01 -7.04
C ASP A 216 -3.67 17.93 -8.11
N VAL A 217 -2.62 17.13 -8.33
CA VAL A 217 -2.65 16.03 -9.28
C VAL A 217 -3.59 14.91 -8.83
N VAL A 218 -3.56 14.51 -7.55
CA VAL A 218 -4.48 13.49 -7.02
C VAL A 218 -5.94 13.93 -7.21
N LYS A 219 -6.24 15.21 -7.00
CA LYS A 219 -7.57 15.79 -7.23
C LYS A 219 -7.94 15.76 -8.71
N GLU A 220 -7.03 16.10 -9.61
CA GLU A 220 -7.24 16.04 -11.06
C GLU A 220 -7.53 14.60 -11.52
N ILE A 221 -6.69 13.64 -11.11
CA ILE A 221 -6.87 12.21 -11.40
C ILE A 221 -8.22 11.73 -10.86
N SER A 222 -8.55 12.06 -9.62
CA SER A 222 -9.82 11.65 -8.99
C SER A 222 -11.04 12.21 -9.73
N ALA A 223 -11.01 13.49 -10.10
CA ALA A 223 -12.09 14.12 -10.85
C ALA A 223 -12.24 13.53 -12.26
N ARG A 224 -11.14 13.21 -12.93
CA ARG A 224 -11.13 12.53 -14.23
C ARG A 224 -11.76 11.14 -14.12
N ILE A 225 -11.31 10.33 -13.16
CA ILE A 225 -11.84 8.98 -12.96
C ILE A 225 -13.33 9.03 -12.58
N GLU A 226 -13.75 9.99 -11.75
CA GLU A 226 -15.16 10.14 -11.40
C GLU A 226 -16.01 10.50 -12.64
N LYS A 227 -15.52 11.40 -13.49
CA LYS A 227 -16.18 11.78 -14.74
C LYS A 227 -16.29 10.59 -15.70
N GLU A 228 -15.21 9.83 -15.85
CA GLU A 228 -15.19 8.60 -16.65
C GLU A 228 -16.19 7.57 -16.10
N ASN A 229 -16.19 7.32 -14.78
CA ASN A 229 -17.15 6.43 -14.12
C ASN A 229 -18.61 6.86 -14.29
N ARG A 230 -18.92 8.16 -14.21
CA ARG A 230 -20.28 8.68 -14.44
C ARG A 230 -20.72 8.47 -15.89
N LYS A 231 -19.86 8.78 -16.87
CA LYS A 231 -20.13 8.56 -18.30
C LYS A 231 -20.37 7.06 -18.55
N ASN A 232 -19.53 6.22 -17.96
CA ASN A 232 -19.59 4.78 -18.07
C ASN A 232 -20.84 4.15 -17.43
N ALA A 233 -21.32 4.67 -16.30
CA ALA A 233 -22.57 4.27 -15.68
C ALA A 233 -23.79 4.69 -16.53
N GLN A 234 -23.76 5.89 -17.13
CA GLN A 234 -24.80 6.35 -18.05
C GLN A 234 -24.87 5.46 -19.31
N LEU A 235 -23.72 5.18 -19.93
CA LEU A 235 -23.61 4.27 -21.06
C LEU A 235 -24.14 2.88 -20.69
N ALA A 236 -23.75 2.32 -19.54
CA ALA A 236 -24.23 1.01 -19.08
C ALA A 236 -25.75 0.96 -18.91
N LYS A 237 -26.36 2.03 -18.38
CA LYS A 237 -27.81 2.14 -18.26
C LYS A 237 -28.49 2.21 -19.63
N GLU A 238 -27.96 3.01 -20.56
CA GLU A 238 -28.52 3.14 -21.91
C GLU A 238 -28.39 1.84 -22.71
N ILE A 239 -27.27 1.13 -22.57
CA ILE A 239 -27.07 -0.22 -23.15
C ILE A 239 -28.12 -1.19 -22.61
N GLN A 240 -28.32 -1.23 -21.29
CA GLN A 240 -29.31 -2.12 -20.68
C GLN A 240 -30.73 -1.79 -21.15
N GLU A 241 -31.11 -0.51 -21.15
CA GLU A 241 -32.42 -0.07 -21.65
C GLU A 241 -32.63 -0.42 -23.12
N ASN A 242 -31.61 -0.27 -23.97
CA ASN A 242 -31.66 -0.65 -25.38
C ASN A 242 -31.77 -2.17 -25.55
N LYS A 243 -31.04 -2.97 -24.75
CA LYS A 243 -31.15 -4.43 -24.74
C LYS A 243 -32.54 -4.90 -24.29
N ASP A 244 -33.10 -4.29 -23.25
CA ASP A 244 -34.44 -4.61 -22.74
C ASP A 244 -35.53 -4.26 -23.76
N LYS A 245 -35.44 -3.06 -24.37
CA LYS A 245 -36.32 -2.65 -25.48
C LYS A 245 -36.18 -3.60 -26.66
N ALA A 246 -34.95 -3.96 -27.06
CA ALA A 246 -34.72 -4.89 -28.15
C ALA A 246 -35.37 -6.26 -27.90
N ASN A 247 -35.25 -6.79 -26.68
CA ASN A 247 -35.87 -8.06 -26.27
C ASN A 247 -37.40 -7.98 -26.25
N PHE A 248 -37.96 -6.86 -25.80
CA PHE A 248 -39.40 -6.62 -25.82
C PHE A 248 -39.95 -6.54 -27.26
N PHE A 249 -39.31 -5.76 -28.14
CA PHE A 249 -39.77 -5.58 -29.52
C PHE A 249 -39.51 -6.80 -30.41
N ALA A 250 -38.51 -7.63 -30.08
CA ALA A 250 -38.24 -8.88 -30.80
C ALA A 250 -39.40 -9.88 -30.73
N GLN A 251 -40.19 -9.83 -29.64
CA GLN A 251 -41.34 -10.73 -29.42
C GLN A 251 -42.62 -10.29 -30.17
N LYS A 252 -42.70 -9.06 -30.70
CA LYS A 252 -43.95 -8.50 -31.24
C LYS A 252 -44.21 -8.68 -32.75
N GLY A 253 -43.30 -9.30 -33.51
CA GLY A 253 -43.51 -9.60 -34.95
C GLY A 253 -43.59 -8.36 -35.88
N GLY A 254 -43.48 -8.57 -37.19
CA GLY A 254 -43.60 -7.49 -38.20
C GLY A 254 -42.49 -6.42 -38.15
N GLN A 255 -42.85 -5.15 -38.41
CA GLN A 255 -41.93 -3.99 -38.42
C GLN A 255 -41.19 -3.79 -37.07
N MET A 256 -41.70 -4.34 -35.97
CA MET A 256 -41.06 -4.27 -34.65
C MET A 256 -39.74 -5.06 -34.57
N ARG A 257 -39.53 -6.07 -35.43
CA ARG A 257 -38.23 -6.76 -35.53
C ARG A 257 -37.11 -5.84 -36.07
N LEU A 258 -37.46 -4.92 -36.96
CA LEU A 258 -36.53 -3.93 -37.51
C LEU A 258 -36.10 -2.91 -36.44
N VAL A 259 -37.03 -2.52 -35.56
CA VAL A 259 -36.75 -1.66 -34.39
C VAL A 259 -35.86 -2.40 -33.39
N ALA A 260 -36.15 -3.67 -33.11
CA ALA A 260 -35.30 -4.50 -32.24
C ALA A 260 -33.86 -4.64 -32.77
N LYS A 261 -33.69 -4.79 -34.10
CA LYS A 261 -32.37 -4.85 -34.73
C LYS A 261 -31.58 -3.55 -34.53
N ARG A 262 -32.18 -2.39 -34.82
CA ARG A 262 -31.55 -1.07 -34.61
C ARG A 262 -31.19 -0.83 -33.15
N MET A 263 -32.03 -1.27 -32.21
CA MET A 263 -31.75 -1.14 -30.77
C MET A 263 -30.58 -2.04 -30.32
N ARG A 264 -30.35 -3.18 -30.96
CA ARG A 264 -29.15 -4.00 -30.72
C ARG A 264 -27.90 -3.36 -31.30
N GLU A 265 -27.96 -2.93 -32.56
CA GLU A 265 -26.84 -2.24 -33.24
C GLU A 265 -26.40 -1.01 -32.42
N LYS A 266 -27.37 -0.19 -31.95
CA LYS A 266 -27.07 0.95 -31.07
C LYS A 266 -26.48 0.52 -29.71
N ALA A 267 -26.92 -0.60 -29.14
CA ALA A 267 -26.35 -1.11 -27.89
C ALA A 267 -24.92 -1.62 -28.08
N GLU A 268 -24.61 -2.23 -29.23
CA GLU A 268 -23.27 -2.70 -29.60
C GLU A 268 -22.32 -1.51 -29.83
N GLU A 269 -22.74 -0.47 -30.56
CA GLU A 269 -21.95 0.77 -30.72
C GLU A 269 -21.63 1.43 -29.37
N LEU A 270 -22.64 1.55 -28.48
CA LEU A 270 -22.45 2.10 -27.14
C LEU A 270 -21.55 1.21 -26.25
N GLU A 271 -21.48 -0.10 -26.53
CA GLU A 271 -20.55 -1.02 -25.87
C GLU A 271 -19.10 -0.81 -26.35
N GLU A 272 -18.89 -0.46 -27.61
CA GLU A 272 -17.58 -0.11 -28.17
C GLU A 272 -17.10 1.29 -27.73
N GLU A 273 -18.01 2.27 -27.57
CA GLU A 273 -17.69 3.61 -27.05
C GLU A 273 -17.39 3.65 -25.55
N LYS A 274 -17.72 2.56 -24.85
CA LYS A 274 -17.45 2.39 -23.44
C LYS A 274 -15.94 2.35 -23.26
N VAL A 275 -15.35 3.47 -22.85
CA VAL A 275 -13.97 3.54 -22.36
C VAL A 275 -13.88 2.47 -21.29
N ASP A 276 -13.06 1.45 -21.51
CA ASP A 276 -12.97 0.21 -20.73
C ASP A 276 -13.20 0.50 -19.23
N VAL A 277 -14.46 0.40 -18.78
CA VAL A 277 -14.82 0.68 -17.39
C VAL A 277 -14.40 -0.57 -16.69
N ARG A 278 -13.28 -0.46 -16.00
CA ARG A 278 -12.54 -1.60 -15.53
C ARG A 278 -13.44 -2.33 -14.55
N LYS A 279 -13.48 -3.65 -14.63
CA LYS A 279 -14.23 -4.48 -13.67
C LYS A 279 -13.83 -4.18 -12.21
N GLU A 280 -12.67 -3.57 -12.01
CA GLU A 280 -12.06 -3.14 -10.74
C GLU A 280 -12.39 -1.70 -10.30
N ASP A 281 -13.12 -0.91 -11.09
CA ASP A 281 -13.66 0.39 -10.63
C ASP A 281 -14.85 0.22 -9.67
N ARG A 282 -15.30 -1.01 -9.48
CA ARG A 282 -16.39 -1.35 -8.56
C ARG A 282 -15.90 -1.18 -7.13
N THR A 283 -16.69 -0.48 -6.33
CA THR A 283 -16.54 -0.47 -4.88
C THR A 283 -17.21 -1.72 -4.30
N ILE A 284 -16.63 -2.30 -3.25
CA ILE A 284 -17.30 -3.35 -2.47
C ILE A 284 -18.69 -2.88 -2.02
N LYS A 285 -19.60 -3.82 -1.78
CA LYS A 285 -20.92 -3.47 -1.22
C LYS A 285 -20.76 -3.07 0.25
N PRO A 286 -21.57 -2.14 0.78
CA PRO A 286 -21.68 -1.93 2.21
C PRO A 286 -21.92 -3.26 2.92
N PHE A 287 -21.21 -3.48 4.02
CA PHE A 287 -21.26 -4.74 4.77
C PHE A 287 -21.17 -4.45 6.27
N THR A 288 -21.57 -5.43 7.07
CA THR A 288 -21.41 -5.41 8.52
C THR A 288 -20.64 -6.65 8.94
N ILE A 289 -19.79 -6.52 9.96
CA ILE A 289 -19.14 -7.66 10.57
C ILE A 289 -20.05 -8.12 11.73
N PRO A 290 -20.73 -9.27 11.61
CA PRO A 290 -21.53 -9.79 12.71
C PRO A 290 -20.63 -10.12 13.90
N ASN A 291 -21.17 -9.96 15.11
CA ASN A 291 -20.49 -10.34 16.34
C ASN A 291 -21.20 -11.55 16.97
N GLN A 292 -20.47 -12.31 17.79
CA GLN A 292 -21.03 -13.41 18.56
C GLN A 292 -22.11 -12.91 19.56
N ASN A 293 -23.31 -13.51 19.54
CA ASN A 293 -24.49 -12.99 20.25
C ASN A 293 -24.50 -13.30 21.75
N ASP A 294 -23.86 -14.40 22.19
CA ASP A 294 -23.97 -14.94 23.55
C ASP A 294 -22.90 -14.42 24.52
N LEU A 295 -22.18 -13.36 24.14
CA LEU A 295 -21.11 -12.80 24.95
C LEU A 295 -21.64 -11.74 25.91
N VAL A 296 -21.42 -11.97 27.21
CA VAL A 296 -21.80 -11.06 28.30
C VAL A 296 -20.58 -10.74 29.16
N GLY A 297 -20.47 -9.48 29.58
CA GLY A 297 -19.41 -9.04 30.50
C GLY A 297 -18.13 -8.60 29.79
N GLU A 298 -17.01 -8.85 30.46
CA GLU A 298 -15.67 -8.44 30.01
C GLU A 298 -15.09 -9.52 29.08
N LEU A 299 -14.72 -9.13 27.86
CA LEU A 299 -14.25 -10.06 26.84
C LEU A 299 -12.74 -10.22 26.86
N VAL A 300 -12.02 -9.12 27.08
CA VAL A 300 -10.54 -9.11 27.11
C VAL A 300 -10.06 -8.24 28.25
N LYS A 301 -9.17 -8.77 29.08
CA LYS A 301 -8.46 -8.01 30.12
C LYS A 301 -6.98 -7.92 29.78
N ILE A 302 -6.41 -6.73 29.91
CA ILE A 302 -4.99 -6.46 29.68
C ILE A 302 -4.42 -5.83 30.96
N PHE A 303 -3.73 -6.64 31.76
CA PHE A 303 -3.03 -6.26 33.00
C PHE A 303 -1.58 -5.85 32.78
N SER A 304 -1.00 -6.35 31.70
CA SER A 304 0.33 -5.99 31.26
C SER A 304 0.50 -6.43 29.82
N TYR A 305 1.43 -5.80 29.13
CA TYR A 305 1.82 -6.16 27.78
C TYR A 305 3.34 -6.09 27.66
N THR A 306 3.88 -6.75 26.63
CA THR A 306 5.33 -6.75 26.38
C THR A 306 5.60 -6.05 25.06
N VAL A 307 6.53 -5.09 25.09
CA VAL A 307 7.02 -4.35 23.92
C VAL A 307 8.51 -4.49 23.77
N LEU A 308 9.05 -4.18 22.60
CA LEU A 308 10.49 -4.09 22.39
C LEU A 308 10.98 -2.73 22.89
N GLY A 309 11.85 -2.74 23.91
CA GLY A 309 12.51 -1.53 24.39
C GLY A 309 13.58 -1.03 23.41
N LYS A 310 14.18 0.13 23.72
CA LYS A 310 15.21 0.79 22.87
C LYS A 310 16.39 -0.12 22.47
N ASN A 311 16.67 -1.17 23.24
CA ASN A 311 17.75 -2.14 22.98
C ASN A 311 17.26 -3.44 22.32
N HIS A 312 16.05 -3.47 21.72
CA HIS A 312 15.38 -4.67 21.18
C HIS A 312 15.19 -5.80 22.21
N LYS A 313 15.25 -5.46 23.51
CA LYS A 313 14.95 -6.39 24.59
C LYS A 313 13.47 -6.30 24.96
N PRO A 314 12.78 -7.42 25.25
CA PRO A 314 11.41 -7.39 25.73
C PRO A 314 11.30 -6.62 27.06
N VAL A 315 10.44 -5.61 27.09
CA VAL A 315 10.10 -4.82 28.28
C VAL A 315 8.62 -5.03 28.57
N SER A 316 8.31 -5.53 29.77
CA SER A 316 6.94 -5.65 30.23
C SER A 316 6.47 -4.33 30.85
N ARG A 317 5.32 -3.83 30.42
CA ARG A 317 4.65 -2.65 30.96
C ARG A 317 3.32 -3.07 31.57
N LYS A 318 2.95 -2.44 32.69
CA LYS A 318 1.65 -2.65 33.30
C LYS A 318 0.57 -1.87 32.55
N ALA A 319 -0.59 -2.48 32.39
CA ALA A 319 -1.78 -1.86 31.85
C ALA A 319 -2.98 -2.26 32.72
N SER A 320 -4.09 -1.55 32.62
CA SER A 320 -5.32 -1.96 33.29
C SER A 320 -6.49 -1.63 32.40
N LEU A 321 -6.59 -2.36 31.28
CA LEU A 321 -7.65 -2.20 30.29
C LEU A 321 -8.60 -3.40 30.34
N SER A 322 -9.90 -3.12 30.18
CA SER A 322 -10.94 -4.13 30.14
C SER A 322 -11.87 -3.85 28.97
N LEU A 323 -11.76 -4.65 27.91
CA LEU A 323 -12.58 -4.51 26.72
C LEU A 323 -13.87 -5.32 26.89
N LYS A 324 -14.99 -4.62 26.79
CA LYS A 324 -16.34 -5.19 26.82
C LYS A 324 -16.90 -5.23 25.40
N LYS A 325 -18.10 -5.77 25.26
CA LYS A 325 -18.87 -5.71 24.00
C LYS A 325 -19.02 -4.24 23.54
N GLY A 326 -18.58 -3.95 22.33
CA GLY A 326 -18.60 -2.60 21.73
C GLY A 326 -17.35 -1.76 22.01
N SER A 327 -16.42 -2.22 22.85
CA SER A 327 -15.19 -1.48 23.16
C SER A 327 -14.21 -1.52 21.99
N HIS A 328 -13.84 -0.35 21.48
CA HIS A 328 -12.86 -0.19 20.41
C HIS A 328 -11.58 0.46 20.93
N LEU A 329 -10.50 -0.33 20.96
CA LEU A 329 -9.18 0.10 21.41
C LEU A 329 -8.27 0.39 20.21
N LEU A 330 -7.69 1.59 20.16
CA LEU A 330 -6.62 1.93 19.23
C LEU A 330 -5.26 1.73 19.89
N LEU A 331 -4.40 0.94 19.27
CA LEU A 331 -2.99 0.79 19.67
C LEU A 331 -2.13 1.78 18.88
N ARG A 332 -1.46 2.68 19.59
CA ARG A 332 -0.50 3.64 19.02
C ARG A 332 0.91 3.33 19.46
N GLY A 333 1.87 3.65 18.60
CA GLY A 333 3.29 3.53 18.90
C GLY A 333 4.13 3.53 17.62
N PRO A 334 5.44 3.76 17.73
CA PRO A 334 6.35 3.86 16.59
C PRO A 334 6.52 2.50 15.91
N ASN A 335 7.06 2.51 14.70
CA ASN A 335 7.41 1.29 14.00
C ASN A 335 8.54 0.56 14.73
N GLY A 336 8.46 -0.76 14.80
CA GLY A 336 9.45 -1.59 15.50
C GLY A 336 9.27 -1.74 17.02
N ILE A 337 8.29 -1.09 17.66
CA ILE A 337 8.01 -1.29 19.09
C ILE A 337 7.40 -2.67 19.43
N GLY A 338 6.98 -3.42 18.40
CA GLY A 338 6.40 -4.76 18.53
C GLY A 338 4.87 -4.82 18.51
N LYS A 339 4.18 -3.87 17.86
CA LYS A 339 2.70 -3.84 17.71
C LYS A 339 2.15 -5.17 17.19
N SER A 340 2.61 -5.61 16.01
CA SER A 340 2.19 -6.86 15.38
C SER A 340 2.53 -8.09 16.22
N THR A 341 3.68 -8.10 16.90
CA THR A 341 4.09 -9.19 17.80
C THR A 341 3.17 -9.28 19.02
N LEU A 342 2.78 -8.13 19.59
CA LEU A 342 1.80 -8.07 20.68
C LEU A 342 0.44 -8.59 20.20
N LEU A 343 -0.07 -8.08 19.07
CA LEU A 343 -1.34 -8.52 18.49
C LEU A 343 -1.36 -10.03 18.21
N GLU A 344 -0.29 -10.57 17.65
CA GLU A 344 -0.15 -12.00 17.38
C GLU A 344 -0.17 -12.83 18.67
N SER A 345 0.55 -12.39 19.71
CA SER A 345 0.54 -13.08 21.00
C SER A 345 -0.84 -13.05 21.66
N ILE A 346 -1.61 -11.96 21.49
CA ILE A 346 -2.98 -11.84 21.99
C ILE A 346 -3.89 -12.79 21.21
N ALA A 347 -3.80 -12.80 19.88
CA ALA A 347 -4.62 -13.66 19.03
C ALA A 347 -4.42 -15.16 19.31
N ARG A 348 -3.18 -15.57 19.63
CA ARG A 348 -2.85 -16.96 20.01
C ARG A 348 -3.23 -17.32 21.45
N GLY A 349 -3.45 -16.33 22.31
CA GLY A 349 -3.69 -16.53 23.74
C GLY A 349 -2.42 -16.69 24.59
N ASP A 350 -1.24 -16.48 24.03
CA ASP A 350 0.06 -16.61 24.70
C ASP A 350 0.56 -15.30 25.35
N ALA A 351 -0.16 -14.19 25.12
CA ALA A 351 0.19 -12.88 25.64
C ALA A 351 0.17 -12.84 27.18
N LYS A 352 1.36 -12.68 27.79
CA LYS A 352 1.48 -12.53 29.25
C LYS A 352 0.73 -11.30 29.74
N GLY A 353 -0.19 -11.52 30.67
CA GLY A 353 -1.01 -10.45 31.25
C GLY A 353 -2.22 -10.06 30.41
N VAL A 354 -2.54 -10.82 29.36
CA VAL A 354 -3.79 -10.69 28.63
C VAL A 354 -4.64 -11.92 28.88
N THR A 355 -5.94 -11.73 29.12
CA THR A 355 -6.88 -12.84 29.32
C THR A 355 -8.10 -12.59 28.45
N ILE A 356 -8.41 -13.56 27.59
CA ILE A 356 -9.61 -13.57 26.76
C ILE A 356 -10.64 -14.48 27.43
N ALA A 357 -11.89 -14.03 27.55
CA ALA A 357 -12.94 -14.80 28.20
C ALA A 357 -13.21 -16.13 27.45
N PRO A 358 -13.52 -17.22 28.17
CA PRO A 358 -13.81 -18.51 27.54
C PRO A 358 -14.96 -18.41 26.54
N GLY A 359 -14.80 -19.07 25.39
CA GLY A 359 -15.82 -19.10 24.33
C GLY A 359 -15.86 -17.87 23.43
N VAL A 360 -15.02 -16.86 23.65
CA VAL A 360 -14.87 -15.73 22.72
C VAL A 360 -14.10 -16.19 21.48
N LYS A 361 -14.75 -16.10 20.31
CA LYS A 361 -14.06 -16.32 19.02
C LYS A 361 -13.26 -15.08 18.64
N THR A 362 -11.95 -15.26 18.44
CA THR A 362 -11.04 -14.19 18.00
C THR A 362 -10.89 -14.21 16.48
N GLY A 363 -11.22 -13.11 15.81
CA GLY A 363 -10.93 -12.88 14.40
C GLY A 363 -9.70 -11.98 14.27
N TYR A 364 -8.78 -12.33 13.37
CA TYR A 364 -7.52 -11.61 13.20
C TYR A 364 -7.24 -11.28 11.73
N TYR A 365 -7.20 -9.98 11.42
CA TYR A 365 -6.64 -9.46 10.17
C TYR A 365 -5.17 -9.13 10.37
N ARG A 366 -4.30 -9.84 9.66
CA ARG A 366 -2.85 -9.62 9.70
C ARG A 366 -2.37 -8.86 8.47
N GLN A 367 -1.42 -7.95 8.66
CA GLN A 367 -0.77 -7.20 7.59
C GLN A 367 -0.14 -8.11 6.52
N ASP A 368 0.46 -9.24 6.92
CA ASP A 368 1.12 -10.20 6.02
C ASP A 368 0.18 -11.28 5.44
N PHE A 369 -1.11 -11.23 5.78
CA PHE A 369 -2.12 -12.23 5.41
C PHE A 369 -1.82 -13.67 5.83
N SER A 370 -0.91 -13.91 6.77
CA SER A 370 -0.54 -15.26 7.19
C SER A 370 -1.64 -16.03 7.94
N THR A 371 -2.77 -15.38 8.26
CA THR A 371 -4.00 -16.08 8.69
C THR A 371 -4.71 -16.82 7.55
N LEU A 372 -4.33 -16.54 6.30
CA LEU A 372 -4.82 -17.25 5.12
C LEU A 372 -3.86 -18.39 4.74
N ASN A 373 -4.42 -19.52 4.33
CA ASN A 373 -3.62 -20.59 3.74
C ASN A 373 -3.46 -20.34 2.23
N PHE A 374 -2.25 -20.02 1.79
CA PHE A 374 -1.96 -19.63 0.40
C PHE A 374 -2.12 -20.77 -0.61
N ASP A 375 -2.06 -22.02 -0.15
CA ASP A 375 -2.26 -23.19 -1.00
C ASP A 375 -3.74 -23.54 -1.23
N GLU A 376 -4.63 -22.97 -0.42
CA GLU A 376 -6.06 -23.19 -0.54
C GLU A 376 -6.72 -22.24 -1.53
N THR A 377 -7.79 -22.72 -2.16
CA THR A 377 -8.67 -21.88 -2.96
C THR A 377 -9.44 -20.90 -2.09
N VAL A 378 -9.80 -19.74 -2.63
CA VAL A 378 -10.63 -18.74 -1.92
C VAL A 378 -11.93 -19.36 -1.40
N LEU A 379 -12.63 -20.13 -2.23
CA LEU A 379 -13.87 -20.82 -1.85
C LEU A 379 -13.68 -21.68 -0.61
N LYS A 380 -12.66 -22.55 -0.62
CA LYS A 380 -12.35 -23.44 0.52
C LYS A 380 -12.07 -22.63 1.80
N SER A 381 -11.28 -21.56 1.71
CA SER A 381 -10.97 -20.73 2.88
C SER A 381 -12.22 -20.04 3.45
N LEU A 382 -13.11 -19.52 2.59
CA LEU A 382 -14.37 -18.92 3.02
C LEU A 382 -15.36 -19.96 3.59
N MET A 383 -15.42 -21.15 3.00
CA MET A 383 -16.23 -22.26 3.53
C MET A 383 -15.78 -22.67 4.93
N THR A 384 -14.47 -22.76 5.18
CA THR A 384 -13.92 -23.03 6.51
C THR A 384 -14.32 -21.95 7.52
N ALA A 385 -14.21 -20.67 7.12
CA ALA A 385 -14.62 -19.53 7.94
C ALA A 385 -16.12 -19.56 8.33
N ALA A 386 -16.97 -20.03 7.40
CA ALA A 386 -18.41 -20.19 7.60
C ALA A 386 -18.81 -21.44 8.39
N GLY A 387 -17.86 -22.30 8.79
CA GLY A 387 -18.15 -23.57 9.47
C GLY A 387 -18.63 -24.69 8.54
N GLY A 388 -18.46 -24.57 7.22
CA GLY A 388 -18.65 -25.65 6.25
C GLY A 388 -20.06 -25.87 5.70
N PHE A 389 -21.10 -25.21 6.23
CA PHE A 389 -22.50 -25.54 5.93
C PHE A 389 -23.32 -24.35 5.40
N ASP A 390 -22.82 -23.57 4.42
CA ASP A 390 -23.66 -22.61 3.68
C ASP A 390 -22.95 -22.06 2.43
N GLN A 391 -22.95 -22.81 1.32
CA GLN A 391 -22.26 -22.36 0.11
C GLN A 391 -22.94 -21.12 -0.52
N GLU A 392 -24.25 -20.99 -0.36
CA GLU A 392 -25.01 -19.86 -0.89
C GLU A 392 -24.62 -18.57 -0.18
N ARG A 393 -24.61 -18.57 1.16
CA ARG A 393 -24.13 -17.43 1.96
C ARG A 393 -22.67 -17.12 1.69
N VAL A 394 -21.80 -18.13 1.56
CA VAL A 394 -20.38 -17.93 1.23
C VAL A 394 -20.24 -17.19 -0.10
N ARG A 395 -20.96 -17.62 -1.14
CA ARG A 395 -20.94 -16.96 -2.46
C ARG A 395 -21.55 -15.55 -2.41
N ALA A 396 -22.60 -15.35 -1.62
CA ALA A 396 -23.21 -14.03 -1.42
C ALA A 396 -22.24 -13.03 -0.76
N VAL A 397 -21.56 -13.46 0.31
CA VAL A 397 -20.53 -12.65 0.98
C VAL A 397 -19.36 -12.40 0.03
N ALA A 398 -18.84 -13.43 -0.63
CA ALA A 398 -17.75 -13.31 -1.60
C ALA A 398 -18.06 -12.26 -2.69
N SER A 399 -19.27 -12.31 -3.26
CA SER A 399 -19.71 -11.33 -4.27
C SER A 399 -19.74 -9.90 -3.74
N GLY A 400 -20.11 -9.68 -2.47
CA GLY A 400 -20.08 -8.37 -1.82
C GLY A 400 -18.67 -7.76 -1.75
N PHE A 401 -17.66 -8.61 -1.63
CA PHE A 401 -16.23 -8.25 -1.62
C PHE A 401 -15.57 -8.34 -3.00
N LEU A 402 -16.35 -8.33 -4.09
CA LEU A 402 -15.84 -8.42 -5.47
C LEU A 402 -15.05 -9.71 -5.77
N ILE A 403 -15.24 -10.76 -4.96
CA ILE A 403 -14.69 -12.09 -5.22
C ILE A 403 -15.66 -12.78 -6.17
N THR A 404 -15.41 -12.62 -7.46
CA THR A 404 -16.23 -13.14 -8.56
C THR A 404 -15.90 -14.60 -8.89
N SER A 405 -16.67 -15.20 -9.79
CA SER A 405 -16.57 -16.62 -10.17
C SER A 405 -15.17 -17.01 -10.70
N ASP A 406 -14.47 -16.07 -11.33
CA ASP A 406 -13.11 -16.23 -11.84
C ASP A 406 -12.03 -16.19 -10.75
N VAL A 407 -12.34 -15.57 -9.60
CA VAL A 407 -11.39 -15.45 -8.47
C VAL A 407 -11.66 -16.51 -7.40
N ILE A 408 -12.92 -16.88 -7.19
CA ILE A 408 -13.34 -17.73 -6.06
C ILE A 408 -12.70 -19.13 -6.08
N ASP A 409 -12.38 -19.66 -7.27
CA ASP A 409 -11.76 -20.97 -7.44
C ASP A 409 -10.22 -20.91 -7.56
N THR A 410 -9.63 -19.71 -7.52
CA THR A 410 -8.18 -19.52 -7.56
C THR A 410 -7.54 -19.74 -6.20
N LYS A 411 -6.24 -20.06 -6.18
CA LYS A 411 -5.46 -20.16 -4.94
C LYS A 411 -5.22 -18.78 -4.32
N ILE A 412 -5.29 -18.69 -3.01
CA ILE A 412 -5.05 -17.43 -2.29
C ILE A 412 -3.64 -16.89 -2.60
N GLY A 413 -2.64 -17.76 -2.72
CA GLY A 413 -1.27 -17.35 -3.04
C GLY A 413 -1.13 -16.56 -4.36
N SER A 414 -1.98 -16.85 -5.35
CA SER A 414 -1.97 -16.17 -6.65
C SER A 414 -2.71 -14.82 -6.70
N LEU A 415 -3.41 -14.46 -5.61
CA LEU A 415 -4.13 -13.20 -5.53
C LEU A 415 -3.17 -12.01 -5.31
N SER A 416 -3.58 -10.85 -5.80
CA SER A 416 -2.98 -9.57 -5.38
C SER A 416 -3.17 -9.34 -3.89
N GLU A 417 -2.32 -8.52 -3.28
CA GLU A 417 -2.42 -8.19 -1.84
C GLU A 417 -3.77 -7.54 -1.49
N GLY A 418 -4.30 -6.68 -2.35
CA GLY A 418 -5.63 -6.09 -2.16
C GLY A 418 -6.75 -7.13 -2.19
N GLN A 419 -6.70 -8.09 -3.12
CA GLN A 419 -7.65 -9.21 -3.16
C GLN A 419 -7.52 -10.10 -1.92
N LYS A 420 -6.31 -10.36 -1.42
CA LYS A 420 -6.10 -11.09 -0.15
C LYS A 420 -6.75 -10.35 1.02
N GLY A 421 -6.63 -9.02 1.06
CA GLY A 421 -7.30 -8.18 2.05
C GLY A 421 -8.83 -8.30 1.98
N LEU A 422 -9.42 -8.26 0.79
CA LEU A 422 -10.87 -8.46 0.61
C LEU A 422 -11.32 -9.87 1.04
N VAL A 423 -10.52 -10.90 0.74
CA VAL A 423 -10.76 -12.27 1.24
C VAL A 423 -10.70 -12.33 2.76
N ALA A 424 -9.74 -11.65 3.39
CA ALA A 424 -9.63 -11.61 4.85
C ALA A 424 -10.85 -10.93 5.49
N PHE A 425 -11.34 -9.82 4.95
CA PHE A 425 -12.59 -9.21 5.43
C PHE A 425 -13.81 -10.10 5.21
N ALA A 426 -13.93 -10.75 4.04
CA ALA A 426 -14.99 -11.71 3.78
C ALA A 426 -14.99 -12.86 4.80
N ARG A 427 -13.81 -13.36 5.19
CA ARG A 427 -13.67 -14.36 6.26
C ARG A 427 -14.14 -13.83 7.60
N LEU A 428 -13.78 -12.62 8.00
CA LEU A 428 -14.23 -12.02 9.26
C LEU A 428 -15.77 -11.90 9.32
N VAL A 429 -16.40 -11.56 8.19
CA VAL A 429 -17.87 -11.50 8.08
C VAL A 429 -18.50 -12.89 8.28
N LEU A 430 -17.88 -13.94 7.73
CA LEU A 430 -18.36 -15.32 7.88
C LEU A 430 -18.06 -15.89 9.27
N GLU A 431 -16.93 -15.52 9.86
CA GLU A 431 -16.48 -16.00 11.15
C GLU A 431 -17.33 -15.45 12.31
N ALA A 432 -17.90 -14.27 12.15
CA ALA A 432 -18.68 -13.57 13.17
C ALA A 432 -17.98 -13.48 14.55
N PRO A 433 -16.72 -12.97 14.61
CA PRO A 433 -15.93 -13.01 15.82
C PRO A 433 -16.56 -12.19 16.95
N GLY A 434 -16.32 -12.60 18.19
CA GLY A 434 -16.66 -11.81 19.38
C GLY A 434 -15.59 -10.77 19.74
N PHE A 435 -14.35 -11.05 19.34
CA PHE A 435 -13.19 -10.19 19.52
C PHE A 435 -12.43 -10.06 18.20
N LEU A 436 -12.24 -8.82 17.74
CA LEU A 436 -11.60 -8.52 16.46
C LEU A 436 -10.25 -7.85 16.67
N ILE A 437 -9.22 -8.33 15.98
CA ILE A 437 -7.89 -7.75 15.96
C ILE A 437 -7.56 -7.37 14.52
N LEU A 438 -7.12 -6.13 14.31
CA LEU A 438 -6.78 -5.58 13.00
C LEU A 438 -5.39 -4.97 13.04
N ASP A 439 -4.45 -5.55 12.29
CA ASP A 439 -3.08 -5.06 12.15
C ASP A 439 -2.90 -4.40 10.77
N GLU A 440 -2.90 -3.07 10.75
CA GLU A 440 -2.80 -2.22 9.55
C GLU A 440 -3.76 -2.62 8.42
N PRO A 441 -5.09 -2.62 8.66
CA PRO A 441 -6.07 -3.06 7.66
C PRO A 441 -6.17 -2.18 6.42
N THR A 442 -5.60 -0.98 6.48
CA THR A 442 -5.52 -0.04 5.35
C THR A 442 -4.45 -0.44 4.34
N ASN A 443 -3.42 -1.18 4.78
CA ASN A 443 -2.34 -1.59 3.92
C ASN A 443 -2.87 -2.51 2.81
N HIS A 444 -2.43 -2.23 1.59
CA HIS A 444 -2.79 -2.99 0.38
C HIS A 444 -4.26 -2.88 -0.06
N ILE A 445 -5.13 -2.19 0.69
CA ILE A 445 -6.53 -1.98 0.32
C ILE A 445 -6.67 -0.73 -0.55
N ASN A 446 -7.45 -0.83 -1.63
CA ASN A 446 -7.76 0.31 -2.49
C ASN A 446 -8.53 1.38 -1.70
N PHE A 447 -8.11 2.64 -1.83
CA PHE A 447 -8.67 3.80 -1.12
C PHE A 447 -10.21 3.90 -1.21
N ARG A 448 -10.81 3.42 -2.31
CA ARG A 448 -12.27 3.44 -2.49
C ARG A 448 -13.03 2.53 -1.53
N HIS A 449 -12.41 1.48 -1.01
CA HIS A 449 -13.03 0.55 -0.07
C HIS A 449 -12.89 1.03 1.38
N LEU A 450 -11.91 1.89 1.66
CA LEU A 450 -11.57 2.34 3.01
C LEU A 450 -12.76 2.97 3.75
N PRO A 451 -13.61 3.84 3.14
CA PRO A 451 -14.76 4.40 3.86
C PRO A 451 -15.78 3.34 4.28
N LEU A 452 -16.02 2.33 3.45
CA LEU A 452 -16.95 1.24 3.76
C LEU A 452 -16.41 0.29 4.83
N ILE A 453 -15.11 0.02 4.78
CA ILE A 453 -14.43 -0.76 5.83
C ILE A 453 -14.46 0.03 7.14
N ALA A 454 -14.10 1.31 7.12
CA ALA A 454 -14.13 2.17 8.30
C ALA A 454 -15.53 2.20 8.92
N GLN A 455 -16.58 2.35 8.09
CA GLN A 455 -17.96 2.29 8.56
C GLN A 455 -18.29 0.93 9.21
N ALA A 456 -17.94 -0.19 8.56
CA ALA A 456 -18.20 -1.53 9.10
C ALA A 456 -17.48 -1.78 10.44
N LEU A 457 -16.26 -1.23 10.61
CA LEU A 457 -15.50 -1.28 11.85
C LEU A 457 -16.07 -0.36 12.93
N SER A 458 -16.53 0.83 12.56
CA SER A 458 -17.16 1.81 13.46
C SER A 458 -18.46 1.27 14.04
N GLU A 459 -19.23 0.54 13.22
CA GLU A 459 -20.51 -0.08 13.60
C GLU A 459 -20.35 -1.46 14.28
N TYR A 460 -19.14 -2.02 14.31
CA TYR A 460 -18.89 -3.32 14.92
C TYR A 460 -19.29 -3.32 16.41
N LYS A 461 -19.97 -4.39 16.83
CA LYS A 461 -20.53 -4.50 18.18
C LYS A 461 -19.72 -5.42 19.10
N GLY A 462 -18.68 -6.08 18.60
CA GLY A 462 -17.77 -6.88 19.43
C GLY A 462 -16.72 -6.01 20.14
N ALA A 463 -15.75 -6.65 20.80
CA ALA A 463 -14.55 -5.94 21.24
C ALA A 463 -13.56 -5.85 20.06
N MET A 464 -12.87 -4.73 19.89
CA MET A 464 -11.92 -4.53 18.80
C MET A 464 -10.60 -3.95 19.31
N ILE A 465 -9.48 -4.46 18.77
CA ILE A 465 -8.18 -3.79 18.81
C ILE A 465 -7.77 -3.45 17.37
N LEU A 466 -7.46 -2.17 17.14
CA LEU A 466 -7.01 -1.66 15.84
C LEU A 466 -5.60 -1.07 15.96
N VAL A 467 -4.74 -1.43 15.01
CA VAL A 467 -3.48 -0.75 14.69
C VAL A 467 -3.61 -0.20 13.28
N SER A 468 -3.43 1.12 13.12
CA SER A 468 -3.44 1.79 11.80
C SER A 468 -2.60 3.06 11.88
N HIS A 469 -1.74 3.26 10.87
CA HIS A 469 -0.94 4.48 10.72
C HIS A 469 -1.62 5.58 9.89
N VAL A 470 -2.78 5.31 9.28
CA VAL A 470 -3.53 6.27 8.45
C VAL A 470 -4.52 7.07 9.31
N PRO A 471 -4.28 8.37 9.59
CA PRO A 471 -5.13 9.15 10.50
C PRO A 471 -6.56 9.30 9.99
N GLU A 472 -6.76 9.58 8.70
CA GLU A 472 -8.07 9.83 8.09
C GLU A 472 -8.97 8.59 8.15
N PHE A 473 -8.37 7.39 8.11
CA PHE A 473 -9.09 6.14 8.28
C PHE A 473 -9.51 5.93 9.73
N VAL A 474 -8.62 6.20 10.68
CA VAL A 474 -8.90 6.07 12.12
C VAL A 474 -9.96 7.06 12.57
N GLU A 475 -9.97 8.28 12.04
CA GLU A 475 -10.97 9.32 12.35
C GLU A 475 -12.41 8.92 11.95
N GLN A 476 -12.57 8.05 10.96
CA GLN A 476 -13.87 7.53 10.53
C GLN A 476 -14.41 6.41 11.45
N ILE A 477 -13.57 5.89 12.36
CA ILE A 477 -13.90 4.78 13.24
C ILE A 477 -14.14 5.30 14.64
N ARG A 478 -15.24 4.87 15.29
CA ARG A 478 -15.44 5.11 16.72
C ARG A 478 -14.35 4.40 17.51
N ILE A 479 -13.49 5.15 18.19
CA ILE A 479 -12.46 4.64 19.11
C ILE A 479 -12.81 5.12 20.51
N ASP A 480 -12.95 4.19 21.45
CA ASP A 480 -13.32 4.48 22.84
C ASP A 480 -12.09 4.71 23.72
N GLU A 481 -11.03 3.95 23.45
CA GLU A 481 -9.78 3.99 24.23
C GLU A 481 -8.57 3.97 23.30
N THR A 482 -7.47 4.60 23.73
CA THR A 482 -6.18 4.54 23.03
C THR A 482 -5.10 4.10 23.99
N LEU A 483 -4.38 3.04 23.62
CA LEU A 483 -3.19 2.59 24.33
C LEU A 483 -1.95 3.00 23.54
N ASP A 484 -1.20 3.94 24.11
CA ASP A 484 0.08 4.40 23.59
C ASP A 484 1.22 3.56 24.17
N LEU A 485 1.86 2.76 23.32
CA LEU A 485 2.92 1.83 23.72
C LEU A 485 4.25 2.52 24.05
N GLU A 486 4.40 3.81 23.75
CA GLU A 486 5.59 4.58 24.16
C GLU A 486 5.55 4.99 25.64
N LYS A 487 4.36 5.15 26.21
CA LYS A 487 4.09 5.60 27.58
C LYS A 487 3.95 4.45 28.57
#